data_AF-A0A843IP74-F1
#
_entry.id   AF-A0A843IP74-F1
#
_cell.length_a   1.000
_cell.length_b   1.000
_cell.length_c   1.000
_cell.angle_alpha   90.00
_cell.angle_beta   90.00
_cell.angle_gamma   90.00
#
_symmetry.space_group_name_H-M   'P 1'
#
loop_
_entity.id
_entity.type
_entity.pdbx_description
1 polymer ?
#
loop_
_entity_poly.entity_id
_entity_poly.type
_entity_poly.pdbx_seq_one_letter_code
_entity_poly.pdbx_strand_id
1 'polypeptide(L)'
;MVLCPDCGKEVPDAKFCNNCGAKLPEIEENDVVVEEPVEEVVEDVAVVDSTDDEIDDVVDVAVVDSTVDVVEEEPADDSTEEEIEVNASKDTKFCSNCGTEVSIETSFCPKCGFKLTQEEQTKFCQSCGQKININAEICPHCGVRVANIRGVEEKSVVLSAILSFLFPGLGHLYIGLTKKGISFIIAYIVSAILIFLLIGIVLVIVVWLWALIDSIKSTEAINKGEFVEDKLF
;
A
#
# COMPACT_ATOMS: atom_id res chain seq x y z
N MET A 1 25.95 -28.26 -11.93
CA MET A 1 25.62 -27.40 -10.77
C MET A 1 26.47 -26.16 -10.90
N VAL A 2 25.93 -24.99 -10.59
CA VAL A 2 26.64 -23.71 -10.73
C VAL A 2 26.68 -23.02 -9.37
N LEU A 3 27.76 -22.29 -9.09
CA LEU A 3 27.89 -21.51 -7.86
C LEU A 3 27.24 -20.15 -8.07
N CYS A 4 26.36 -19.74 -7.16
CA CYS A 4 25.75 -18.42 -7.24
C CYS A 4 26.80 -17.32 -6.93
N PRO A 5 27.02 -16.33 -7.82
CA PRO A 5 28.01 -15.28 -7.61
C PRO A 5 27.67 -14.34 -6.44
N ASP A 6 26.39 -14.22 -6.09
CA ASP A 6 25.96 -13.29 -5.03
C ASP A 6 25.93 -13.92 -3.64
N CYS A 7 25.61 -15.21 -3.51
CA CYS A 7 25.46 -15.86 -2.19
C CYS A 7 26.36 -17.08 -1.96
N GLY A 8 27.15 -17.47 -2.95
CA GLY A 8 28.11 -18.58 -2.85
C GLY A 8 27.50 -19.97 -2.76
N LYS A 9 26.17 -20.11 -2.84
CA LYS A 9 25.50 -21.41 -2.74
C LYS A 9 25.50 -22.16 -4.07
N GLU A 10 25.76 -23.46 -4.01
CA GLU A 10 25.60 -24.37 -5.14
C GLU A 10 24.13 -24.53 -5.50
N VAL A 11 23.82 -24.34 -6.77
CA VAL A 11 22.46 -24.45 -7.30
C VAL A 11 22.44 -25.37 -8.53
N PRO A 12 21.36 -26.17 -8.69
CA PRO A 12 21.13 -26.93 -9.91
C PRO A 12 20.94 -25.96 -11.09
N ASP A 13 21.10 -26.47 -12.31
CA ASP A 13 20.98 -25.68 -13.53
C ASP A 13 19.60 -25.03 -13.65
N ALA A 14 19.53 -23.76 -13.27
CA ALA A 14 18.31 -22.99 -13.10
C ALA A 14 18.60 -21.56 -13.55
N LYS A 15 17.57 -20.86 -14.03
CA LYS A 15 17.72 -19.46 -14.46
C LYS A 15 17.96 -18.50 -13.29
N PHE A 16 17.59 -18.90 -12.07
CA PHE A 16 17.67 -18.08 -10.86
C PHE A 16 18.08 -18.91 -9.64
N CYS A 17 18.83 -18.31 -8.72
CA CYS A 17 19.24 -18.92 -7.46
C CYS A 17 18.06 -19.10 -6.50
N ASN A 18 17.85 -20.31 -5.99
CA ASN A 18 16.79 -20.63 -5.02
C ASN A 18 17.06 -20.12 -3.59
N ASN A 19 18.24 -19.56 -3.32
CA ASN A 19 18.63 -19.02 -2.02
C ASN A 19 18.50 -17.50 -1.93
N CYS A 20 19.03 -16.76 -2.91
CA CYS A 20 19.04 -15.30 -2.91
C CYS A 20 18.24 -14.66 -4.07
N GLY A 21 17.81 -15.43 -5.08
CA GLY A 21 17.04 -14.92 -6.22
C GLY A 21 17.88 -14.30 -7.36
N ALA A 22 19.21 -14.29 -7.26
CA ALA A 22 20.09 -13.80 -8.32
C ALA A 22 19.91 -14.58 -9.64
N LYS A 23 20.02 -13.89 -10.79
CA LYS A 23 19.99 -14.54 -12.12
C LYS A 23 21.33 -15.24 -12.35
N LEU A 24 21.30 -16.50 -12.76
CA LEU A 24 22.50 -17.29 -12.99
C LEU A 24 22.96 -17.18 -14.45
N PRO A 25 24.27 -17.18 -14.72
CA PRO A 25 24.79 -17.19 -16.09
C PRO A 25 24.40 -18.51 -16.77
N GLU A 26 23.82 -18.43 -17.98
CA GLU A 26 23.51 -19.59 -18.80
C GLU A 26 24.84 -20.14 -19.36
N ILE A 27 25.20 -21.38 -19.02
CA ILE A 27 26.41 -22.02 -19.53
C ILE A 27 26.05 -22.62 -20.89
N GLU A 28 26.58 -22.06 -21.97
CA GLU A 28 26.50 -22.67 -23.30
C GLU A 28 27.48 -23.86 -23.35
N GLU A 29 26.95 -25.08 -23.52
CA GLU A 29 27.74 -26.29 -23.76
C GLU A 29 28.42 -26.23 -25.13
N ASN A 30 29.58 -25.59 -25.23
CA ASN A 30 30.54 -25.83 -26.31
C ASN A 30 31.92 -25.33 -25.85
N ASP A 31 32.71 -26.26 -25.33
CA ASP A 31 34.16 -26.37 -25.53
C ASP A 31 34.71 -27.40 -24.52
N VAL A 32 34.40 -28.67 -24.76
CA VAL A 32 35.23 -29.79 -24.26
C VAL A 32 35.88 -30.41 -25.48
N VAL A 33 36.98 -29.81 -25.93
CA VAL A 33 37.92 -30.50 -26.80
C VAL A 33 38.61 -31.54 -25.92
N VAL A 34 38.21 -32.80 -26.07
CA VAL A 34 38.97 -33.94 -25.54
C VAL A 34 40.15 -34.14 -26.48
N GLU A 35 41.31 -33.57 -26.16
CA GLU A 35 42.57 -34.10 -26.65
C GLU A 35 43.12 -35.10 -25.62
N GLU A 36 43.23 -36.36 -26.07
CA GLU A 36 43.88 -37.46 -25.37
C GLU A 36 45.41 -37.27 -25.25
N PRO A 37 46.09 -38.00 -24.35
CA PRO A 37 47.26 -37.53 -23.61
C PRO A 37 48.59 -37.74 -24.33
N VAL A 38 49.57 -36.88 -24.05
CA VAL A 38 50.99 -37.16 -24.33
C VAL A 38 51.80 -36.94 -23.04
N GLU A 39 52.62 -37.94 -22.76
CA GLU A 39 53.49 -38.14 -21.60
C GLU A 39 54.67 -37.15 -21.50
N GLU A 40 55.19 -37.05 -20.27
CA GLU A 40 56.51 -36.55 -19.84
C GLU A 40 56.85 -35.08 -20.18
N VAL A 41 57.46 -34.27 -19.32
CA VAL A 41 58.74 -34.45 -18.63
C VAL A 41 58.78 -33.47 -17.44
N VAL A 42 59.39 -33.94 -16.35
CA VAL A 42 59.77 -33.22 -15.13
C VAL A 42 60.70 -32.02 -15.39
N GLU A 43 60.57 -30.92 -14.64
CA GLU A 43 61.71 -30.15 -14.12
C GLU A 43 61.26 -29.07 -13.09
N ASP A 44 61.69 -29.34 -11.86
CA ASP A 44 61.97 -28.56 -10.65
C ASP A 44 61.82 -27.01 -10.54
N VAL A 45 61.75 -26.59 -9.25
CA VAL A 45 62.22 -25.31 -8.64
C VAL A 45 61.20 -24.14 -8.67
N ALA A 46 60.87 -23.36 -7.62
CA ALA A 46 61.34 -23.19 -6.25
C ALA A 46 60.25 -22.52 -5.37
N VAL A 47 60.46 -22.69 -4.06
CA VAL A 47 59.92 -22.03 -2.87
C VAL A 47 60.04 -20.50 -2.88
N VAL A 48 59.01 -19.77 -2.41
CA VAL A 48 58.99 -18.65 -1.40
C VAL A 48 57.50 -18.36 -1.13
N ASP A 49 56.87 -18.58 0.03
CA ASP A 49 56.98 -18.02 1.41
C ASP A 49 56.88 -16.50 1.55
N SER A 50 56.20 -16.08 2.63
CA SER A 50 55.91 -14.75 3.24
C SER A 50 54.44 -14.31 3.11
N THR A 51 53.55 -14.57 4.08
CA THR A 51 53.35 -13.98 5.44
C THR A 51 52.69 -12.60 5.47
N ASP A 52 51.75 -12.51 6.40
CA ASP A 52 50.90 -11.38 6.83
C ASP A 52 51.66 -10.11 7.22
N ASP A 53 50.97 -8.96 7.22
CA ASP A 53 51.21 -7.87 8.17
C ASP A 53 49.98 -6.94 8.30
N GLU A 54 49.54 -6.76 9.55
CA GLU A 54 48.57 -5.77 10.06
C GLU A 54 49.21 -4.39 10.18
N ILE A 55 48.48 -3.29 9.92
CA ILE A 55 48.74 -1.96 10.54
C ILE A 55 47.42 -1.16 10.72
N ASP A 56 47.12 -0.84 11.97
CA ASP A 56 46.21 0.22 12.45
C ASP A 56 46.77 1.63 12.14
N ASP A 57 45.93 2.65 11.91
CA ASP A 57 46.04 3.89 12.70
C ASP A 57 44.99 4.97 12.40
N VAL A 58 44.75 5.72 13.47
CA VAL A 58 43.75 6.73 13.79
C VAL A 58 44.10 8.09 13.20
N VAL A 59 43.11 8.90 12.80
CA VAL A 59 43.26 10.37 12.76
C VAL A 59 42.00 11.07 13.26
N ASP A 60 42.12 11.63 14.46
CA ASP A 60 41.26 12.67 15.01
C ASP A 60 41.50 14.02 14.30
N VAL A 61 40.44 14.78 14.04
CA VAL A 61 40.54 16.21 13.77
C VAL A 61 39.58 16.97 14.69
N ALA A 62 40.19 17.78 15.55
CA ALA A 62 39.56 18.71 16.48
C ALA A 62 39.45 20.13 15.88
N VAL A 63 38.78 20.99 16.67
CA VAL A 63 38.76 22.47 16.64
C VAL A 63 37.73 23.05 15.64
N VAL A 64 36.76 23.90 16.00
CA VAL A 64 36.86 25.13 16.81
C VAL A 64 35.56 25.47 17.54
N ASP A 65 35.75 25.98 18.76
CA ASP A 65 34.84 26.63 19.68
C ASP A 65 34.35 28.01 19.17
N SER A 66 33.10 28.37 19.48
CA SER A 66 32.59 29.75 19.39
C SER A 66 31.41 29.89 20.34
N THR A 67 31.73 30.27 21.56
CA THR A 67 30.82 30.81 22.57
C THR A 67 30.54 32.29 22.27
N VAL A 68 29.26 32.65 22.23
CA VAL A 68 28.81 34.05 22.36
C VAL A 68 27.68 34.07 23.37
N ASP A 69 27.99 34.65 24.52
CA ASP A 69 27.07 34.97 25.60
C ASP A 69 26.39 36.33 25.39
N VAL A 70 25.31 36.52 26.18
CA VAL A 70 24.63 37.78 26.57
C VAL A 70 23.69 38.33 25.46
N VAL A 71 22.39 38.54 25.70
CA VAL A 71 21.79 39.47 26.67
C VAL A 71 20.38 39.01 27.10
N GLU A 72 20.14 39.00 28.41
CA GLU A 72 18.82 39.06 29.03
C GLU A 72 18.28 40.50 29.00
N GLU A 73 17.06 40.71 28.50
CA GLU A 73 16.18 41.82 28.92
C GLU A 73 14.71 41.38 28.80
N GLU A 74 14.07 41.12 29.94
CA GLU A 74 12.67 41.50 30.20
C GLU A 74 12.69 42.93 30.81
N PRO A 75 11.62 43.79 30.80
CA PRO A 75 10.22 43.40 31.03
C PRO A 75 9.08 44.30 30.44
N ALA A 76 7.85 43.83 30.67
CA ALA A 76 6.61 44.56 31.04
C ALA A 76 5.73 45.36 30.03
N ASP A 77 4.42 45.10 30.19
CA ASP A 77 3.24 45.97 30.06
C ASP A 77 2.48 46.03 28.72
N ASP A 78 1.32 45.37 28.65
CA ASP A 78 0.02 46.06 28.71
C ASP A 78 -1.13 45.04 28.56
N SER A 79 -1.97 45.03 29.58
CA SER A 79 -3.18 44.23 29.70
C SER A 79 -4.35 44.89 28.98
N THR A 80 -4.96 44.22 28.01
CA THR A 80 -6.41 44.33 27.81
C THR A 80 -7.00 42.98 27.47
N GLU A 81 -7.82 42.50 28.39
CA GLU A 81 -8.64 41.30 28.38
C GLU A 81 -9.78 41.44 27.34
N GLU A 82 -9.78 40.57 26.34
CA GLU A 82 -11.03 40.07 25.72
C GLU A 82 -10.87 38.56 25.54
N GLU A 83 -11.16 37.82 26.61
CA GLU A 83 -11.33 36.37 26.56
C GLU A 83 -12.63 36.04 25.83
N ILE A 84 -12.54 35.81 24.52
CA ILE A 84 -13.52 34.97 23.83
C ILE A 84 -13.02 33.54 23.95
N GLU A 85 -13.54 32.81 24.95
CA GLU A 85 -13.39 31.36 25.06
C GLU A 85 -14.13 30.67 23.89
N VAL A 86 -13.53 30.65 22.71
CA VAL A 86 -13.79 29.60 21.74
C VAL A 86 -13.00 28.38 22.19
N ASN A 87 -13.66 27.52 22.97
CA ASN A 87 -13.25 26.13 23.17
C ASN A 87 -13.27 25.41 21.81
N ALA A 88 -12.27 25.70 20.98
CA ALA A 88 -11.91 24.90 19.83
C ALA A 88 -11.05 23.75 20.37
N SER A 89 -11.69 22.59 20.55
CA SER A 89 -11.01 21.31 20.61
C SER A 89 -10.13 21.20 19.37
N LYS A 90 -8.87 21.64 19.45
CA LYS A 90 -7.89 21.39 18.41
C LYS A 90 -7.57 19.91 18.51
N ASP A 91 -8.25 19.11 17.71
CA ASP A 91 -7.91 17.71 17.58
C ASP A 91 -6.50 17.66 16.98
N THR A 92 -5.52 17.36 17.83
CA THR A 92 -4.10 17.19 17.48
C THR A 92 -3.78 15.70 17.41
N LYS A 93 -2.86 15.33 16.52
CA LYS A 93 -2.31 13.97 16.39
C LYS A 93 -0.79 14.03 16.53
N PHE A 94 -0.16 12.94 16.93
CA PHE A 94 1.30 12.85 16.90
C PHE A 94 1.78 12.35 15.54
N CYS A 95 2.82 12.98 15.01
CA CYS A 95 3.45 12.54 13.77
C CYS A 95 4.05 11.15 13.95
N SER A 96 3.57 10.17 13.17
CA SER A 96 4.02 8.77 13.25
C SER A 96 5.50 8.55 12.94
N ASN A 97 6.19 9.53 12.35
CA ASN A 97 7.61 9.45 12.01
C ASN A 97 8.51 10.10 13.08
N CYS A 98 8.17 11.29 13.57
CA CYS A 98 9.04 12.06 14.49
C CYS A 98 8.43 12.32 15.87
N GLY A 99 7.22 11.83 16.14
CA GLY A 99 6.53 11.98 17.43
C GLY A 99 6.09 13.39 17.77
N THR A 100 6.21 14.36 16.86
CA THR A 100 5.84 15.76 17.14
C THR A 100 4.35 15.95 17.00
N GLU A 101 3.76 16.71 17.91
CA GLU A 101 2.34 17.05 17.86
C GLU A 101 2.04 17.93 16.64
N VAL A 102 1.02 17.55 15.88
CA VAL A 102 0.65 18.15 14.60
C VAL A 102 -0.87 18.21 14.50
N SER A 103 -1.40 19.26 13.89
CA SER A 103 -2.85 19.36 13.67
C SER A 103 -3.32 18.27 12.70
N ILE A 104 -4.53 17.74 12.92
CA ILE A 104 -5.09 16.67 12.10
C ILE A 104 -5.31 17.10 10.64
N GLU A 105 -5.47 18.40 10.39
CA GLU A 105 -5.73 19.00 9.08
C GLU A 105 -4.45 19.24 8.25
N THR A 106 -3.26 19.15 8.85
CA THR A 106 -2.02 19.40 8.09
C THR A 106 -1.69 18.20 7.21
N SER A 107 -1.39 18.45 5.94
CA SER A 107 -1.00 17.40 4.98
C SER A 107 0.44 16.94 5.17
N PHE A 108 1.28 17.72 5.85
CA PHE A 108 2.69 17.42 6.08
C PHE A 108 3.11 17.84 7.49
N CYS A 109 4.01 17.06 8.10
CA CYS A 109 4.60 17.37 9.37
C CYS A 109 5.62 18.52 9.20
N PRO A 110 5.45 19.66 9.91
CA PRO A 110 6.36 20.79 9.78
C PRO A 110 7.77 20.49 10.30
N LYS A 111 7.94 19.47 11.18
CA LYS A 111 9.25 19.13 11.74
C LYS A 111 10.06 18.16 10.89
N CYS A 112 9.44 17.14 10.29
CA CYS A 112 10.18 16.11 9.54
C CYS A 112 9.75 15.94 8.08
N GLY A 113 8.79 16.74 7.61
CA GLY A 113 8.26 16.65 6.24
C GLY A 113 7.42 15.42 5.94
N PHE A 114 7.18 14.54 6.92
CA PHE A 114 6.36 13.33 6.73
C PHE A 114 4.92 13.71 6.35
N LYS A 115 4.39 13.13 5.28
CA LYS A 115 3.03 13.39 4.82
C LYS A 115 2.02 12.78 5.80
N LEU A 116 1.12 13.61 6.32
CA LEU A 116 0.14 13.26 7.35
C LEU A 116 -1.24 13.06 6.70
N THR A 117 -1.31 12.20 5.70
CA THR A 117 -2.57 11.77 5.07
C THR A 117 -3.44 11.10 6.12
N GLN A 118 -4.69 11.57 6.24
CA GLN A 118 -5.68 10.94 7.11
C GLN A 118 -5.90 9.50 6.66
N GLU A 119 -5.77 8.59 7.63
CA GLU A 119 -6.06 7.16 7.55
C GLU A 119 -5.69 6.51 6.21
N GLU A 120 -4.39 6.44 5.92
CA GLU A 120 -3.93 5.48 4.93
C GLU A 120 -4.29 4.09 5.41
N GLN A 121 -5.26 3.46 4.74
CA GLN A 121 -5.60 2.06 4.94
C GLN A 121 -4.29 1.26 4.80
N THR A 122 -3.89 0.62 5.90
CA THR A 122 -2.63 -0.11 5.99
C THR A 122 -2.88 -1.58 6.24
N LYS A 123 -2.09 -2.43 5.62
CA LYS A 123 -2.03 -3.88 5.88
C LYS A 123 -0.64 -4.23 6.42
N PHE A 124 -0.50 -5.39 7.04
CA PHE A 124 0.81 -5.91 7.41
C PHE A 124 1.35 -6.81 6.30
N CYS A 125 2.64 -6.68 6.00
CA CYS A 125 3.30 -7.61 5.09
C CYS A 125 3.35 -9.01 5.72
N GLN A 126 2.85 -10.02 5.00
CA GLN A 126 2.87 -11.40 5.50
C GLN A 126 4.28 -12.01 5.56
N SER A 127 5.26 -11.40 4.89
CA SER A 127 6.65 -11.88 4.87
C SER A 127 7.53 -11.23 5.94
N CYS A 128 7.48 -9.90 6.11
CA CYS A 128 8.33 -9.19 7.06
C CYS A 128 7.60 -8.62 8.29
N GLY A 129 6.27 -8.64 8.31
CA GLY A 129 5.47 -8.12 9.42
C GLY A 129 5.37 -6.59 9.48
N GLN A 130 6.05 -5.85 8.61
CA GLN A 130 6.00 -4.39 8.63
C GLN A 130 4.65 -3.86 8.13
N LYS A 131 4.20 -2.76 8.73
CA LYS A 131 3.01 -2.01 8.30
C LYS A 131 3.29 -1.35 6.96
N ILE A 132 2.48 -1.68 5.96
CA ILE A 132 2.59 -1.16 4.59
C ILE A 132 1.24 -0.62 4.13
N ASN A 133 1.25 0.21 3.09
CA ASN A 133 0.03 0.69 2.47
C ASN A 133 -0.80 -0.49 1.91
N ILE A 134 -2.13 -0.46 2.07
CA ILE A 134 -3.03 -1.52 1.57
C ILE A 134 -2.89 -1.74 0.05
N ASN A 135 -2.56 -0.66 -0.69
CA ASN A 135 -2.37 -0.65 -2.13
C ASN A 135 -0.94 -0.98 -2.57
N ALA A 136 -0.03 -1.25 -1.64
CA ALA A 136 1.32 -1.69 -2.01
C ALA A 136 1.20 -3.00 -2.81
N GLU A 137 1.83 -3.05 -3.98
CA GLU A 137 2.03 -4.27 -4.77
C GLU A 137 3.36 -4.96 -4.44
N ILE A 138 4.35 -4.16 -4.05
CA ILE A 138 5.66 -4.59 -3.57
C ILE A 138 5.86 -3.97 -2.19
N CYS A 139 6.27 -4.79 -1.22
CA CYS A 139 6.62 -4.30 0.11
C CYS A 139 7.87 -3.42 0.01
N PRO A 140 7.83 -2.12 0.41
CA PRO A 140 9.00 -1.25 0.36
C PRO A 140 10.09 -1.64 1.38
N HIS A 141 9.79 -2.55 2.30
CA HIS A 141 10.73 -2.97 3.35
C HIS A 141 11.47 -4.27 3.04
N CYS A 142 10.82 -5.26 2.42
CA CYS A 142 11.46 -6.56 2.12
C CYS A 142 11.36 -6.98 0.65
N GLY A 143 10.73 -6.18 -0.22
CA GLY A 143 10.69 -6.44 -1.66
C GLY A 143 9.76 -7.58 -2.11
N VAL A 144 9.09 -8.30 -1.19
CA VAL A 144 8.10 -9.30 -1.62
C VAL A 144 6.91 -8.64 -2.27
N ARG A 145 6.37 -9.29 -3.30
CA ARG A 145 5.09 -8.90 -3.88
C ARG A 145 3.98 -9.28 -2.92
N VAL A 146 3.19 -8.31 -2.50
CA VAL A 146 2.05 -8.53 -1.61
C VAL A 146 0.77 -8.51 -2.45
N ALA A 147 -0.18 -9.39 -2.14
CA ALA A 147 -1.47 -9.37 -2.81
C ALA A 147 -2.15 -8.02 -2.53
N ASN A 148 -2.37 -7.23 -3.57
CA ASN A 148 -3.18 -6.02 -3.50
C ASN A 148 -4.65 -6.48 -3.50
N ILE A 149 -5.30 -6.37 -2.33
CA ILE A 149 -6.73 -6.59 -2.19
C ILE A 149 -7.39 -5.33 -2.74
N ARG A 150 -7.35 -5.20 -4.07
CA ARG A 150 -8.02 -4.23 -4.93
C ARG A 150 -8.40 -2.92 -4.23
N GLY A 151 -7.65 -1.87 -4.54
CA GLY A 151 -8.11 -0.50 -4.39
C GLY A 151 -9.58 -0.43 -4.83
N VAL A 152 -10.43 -0.05 -3.89
CA VAL A 152 -11.85 0.12 -4.14
C VAL A 152 -11.95 1.24 -5.16
N GLU A 153 -12.11 0.90 -6.44
CA GLU A 153 -12.34 1.90 -7.47
C GLU A 153 -13.58 2.68 -7.09
N GLU A 154 -13.42 3.98 -6.83
CA GLU A 154 -14.53 4.86 -6.51
C GLU A 154 -15.55 4.78 -7.64
N LYS A 155 -16.73 4.27 -7.33
CA LYS A 155 -17.82 4.13 -8.29
C LYS A 155 -18.60 5.42 -8.35
N SER A 156 -18.96 5.84 -9.55
CA SER A 156 -19.75 7.06 -9.71
C SER A 156 -21.19 6.88 -9.20
N VAL A 157 -21.55 7.63 -8.17
CA VAL A 157 -22.89 7.63 -7.56
C VAL A 157 -23.96 8.05 -8.57
N VAL A 158 -23.66 9.07 -9.38
CA VAL A 158 -24.58 9.60 -10.40
C VAL A 158 -24.89 8.55 -11.47
N LEU A 159 -23.87 7.82 -11.95
CA LEU A 159 -24.09 6.77 -12.95
C LEU A 159 -24.95 5.64 -12.38
N SER A 160 -24.67 5.21 -11.13
CA SER A 160 -25.48 4.22 -10.42
C SER A 160 -26.94 4.66 -10.31
N ALA A 161 -27.19 5.93 -9.99
CA ALA A 161 -28.53 6.50 -9.92
C ALA A 161 -29.23 6.51 -11.29
N ILE A 162 -28.54 6.93 -12.36
CA ILE A 162 -29.10 6.95 -13.73
C ILE A 162 -29.45 5.54 -14.19
N LEU A 163 -28.59 4.55 -13.91
CA LEU A 163 -28.85 3.16 -14.25
C LEU A 163 -30.08 2.62 -13.52
N SER A 164 -30.22 2.90 -12.22
CA SER A 164 -31.41 2.51 -11.45
C SER A 164 -32.68 3.25 -11.87
N PHE A 165 -32.56 4.52 -12.28
CA PHE A 165 -33.68 5.29 -12.82
C PHE A 165 -34.21 4.68 -14.13
N LEU A 166 -33.30 4.29 -15.03
CA LEU A 166 -33.66 3.65 -16.30
C LEU A 166 -34.34 2.30 -16.10
N PHE A 167 -33.80 1.46 -15.20
CA PHE A 167 -34.33 0.15 -14.90
C PHE A 167 -33.98 -0.29 -13.47
N PRO A 168 -34.97 -0.60 -12.61
CA PRO A 168 -34.72 -1.07 -11.25
C PRO A 168 -33.78 -2.29 -11.23
N GLY A 169 -32.71 -2.19 -10.44
CA GLY A 169 -31.71 -3.25 -10.25
C GLY A 169 -30.44 -3.12 -11.11
N LEU A 170 -30.42 -2.27 -12.15
CA LEU A 170 -29.21 -2.05 -12.96
C LEU A 170 -28.13 -1.29 -12.18
N GLY A 171 -28.51 -0.34 -11.32
CA GLY A 171 -27.56 0.37 -10.46
C GLY A 171 -26.83 -0.58 -9.51
N HIS A 172 -27.55 -1.52 -8.90
CA HIS A 172 -26.97 -2.59 -8.07
C HIS A 172 -26.04 -3.53 -8.84
N LEU A 173 -26.37 -3.84 -10.10
CA LEU A 173 -25.51 -4.66 -10.94
C LEU A 173 -24.19 -3.94 -11.29
N TYR A 174 -24.22 -2.62 -11.53
CA TYR A 174 -23.02 -1.80 -11.79
C TYR A 174 -22.05 -1.76 -10.60
N ILE A 175 -22.59 -1.70 -9.38
CA ILE A 175 -21.75 -1.74 -8.16
C ILE A 175 -21.25 -3.14 -7.82
N GLY A 176 -21.73 -4.19 -8.49
CA GLY A 176 -21.34 -5.59 -8.26
C GLY A 176 -22.21 -6.32 -7.25
N LEU A 177 -23.30 -5.71 -6.76
CA LEU A 177 -24.29 -6.34 -5.88
C LEU A 177 -25.30 -7.13 -6.73
N THR A 178 -24.81 -8.23 -7.30
CA THR A 178 -25.55 -9.07 -8.25
C THR A 178 -26.86 -9.60 -7.67
N LYS A 179 -26.87 -10.03 -6.41
CA LYS A 179 -28.06 -10.62 -5.79
C LYS A 179 -29.12 -9.55 -5.53
N LYS A 180 -28.73 -8.38 -5.01
CA LYS A 180 -29.66 -7.25 -4.88
C LYS A 180 -30.23 -6.84 -6.24
N GLY A 181 -29.37 -6.66 -7.24
CA GLY A 181 -29.81 -6.25 -8.58
C GLY A 181 -30.83 -7.22 -9.19
N ILE A 182 -30.54 -8.52 -9.16
CA ILE A 182 -31.47 -9.55 -9.66
C ILE A 182 -32.78 -9.55 -8.86
N SER A 183 -32.73 -9.41 -7.53
CA SER A 183 -33.94 -9.40 -6.70
C SER A 183 -34.88 -8.23 -7.04
N PHE A 184 -34.34 -7.03 -7.30
CA PHE A 184 -35.12 -5.88 -7.75
C PHE A 184 -35.73 -6.08 -9.14
N ILE A 185 -34.98 -6.68 -10.08
CA ILE A 185 -35.50 -7.01 -11.41
C ILE A 185 -36.66 -7.99 -11.31
N ILE A 186 -36.55 -9.03 -10.48
CA ILE A 186 -37.63 -10.00 -10.26
C ILE A 186 -38.84 -9.31 -9.61
N ALA A 187 -38.63 -8.50 -8.57
CA ALA A 187 -39.71 -7.76 -7.91
C ALA A 187 -40.43 -6.81 -8.87
N TYR A 188 -39.70 -6.17 -9.79
CA TYR A 188 -40.25 -5.31 -10.83
C TYR A 188 -41.11 -6.09 -11.83
N ILE A 189 -40.64 -7.26 -12.30
CA ILE A 189 -41.41 -8.14 -13.21
C ILE A 189 -42.69 -8.64 -12.52
N VAL A 190 -42.60 -9.08 -11.28
CA VAL A 190 -43.77 -9.53 -10.49
C VAL A 190 -44.77 -8.37 -10.36
N SER A 191 -44.31 -7.18 -10.00
CA SER A 191 -45.17 -5.99 -9.89
C SER A 191 -45.84 -5.62 -11.22
N ALA A 192 -45.13 -5.78 -12.34
CA ALA A 192 -45.67 -5.56 -13.68
C ALA A 192 -46.75 -6.59 -14.05
N ILE A 193 -46.61 -7.87 -13.64
CA ILE A 193 -47.67 -8.88 -13.84
C ILE A 193 -48.91 -8.52 -13.01
N LEU A 194 -48.74 -7.97 -11.80
CA LEU A 194 -49.82 -7.53 -10.93
C LEU A 194 -50.46 -6.20 -11.36
N ILE A 195 -50.01 -5.58 -12.46
CA ILE A 195 -50.54 -4.30 -12.93
C ILE A 195 -52.03 -4.36 -13.29
N PHE A 196 -52.50 -5.54 -13.77
CA PHE A 196 -53.91 -5.79 -14.10
C PHE A 196 -54.85 -5.61 -12.90
N LEU A 197 -54.33 -5.70 -11.67
CA LEU A 197 -55.09 -5.59 -10.44
C LEU A 197 -55.08 -4.15 -9.86
N LEU A 198 -54.59 -3.15 -10.61
CA LEU A 198 -54.30 -1.77 -10.17
C LEU A 198 -53.28 -1.64 -9.02
N ILE A 199 -53.21 -2.64 -8.13
CA ILE A 199 -52.24 -2.77 -7.04
C ILE A 199 -50.79 -2.73 -7.57
N GLY A 200 -50.57 -3.29 -8.77
CA GLY A 200 -49.24 -3.35 -9.39
C GLY A 200 -48.69 -1.97 -9.75
N ILE A 201 -49.53 -0.98 -10.08
CA ILE A 201 -49.05 0.38 -10.41
C ILE A 201 -48.41 1.02 -9.17
N VAL A 202 -49.05 0.88 -8.01
CA VAL A 202 -48.52 1.40 -6.74
C VAL A 202 -47.24 0.67 -6.36
N LEU A 203 -47.21 -0.66 -6.49
CA LEU A 203 -46.02 -1.47 -6.18
C LEU A 203 -44.84 -1.13 -7.09
N VAL A 204 -45.08 -0.93 -8.40
CA VAL A 204 -44.04 -0.52 -9.35
C VAL A 204 -43.39 0.80 -8.91
N ILE A 205 -44.18 1.81 -8.55
CA ILE A 205 -43.66 3.11 -8.11
C ILE A 205 -42.85 2.97 -6.81
N VAL A 206 -43.36 2.21 -5.84
CA VAL A 206 -42.68 1.98 -4.56
C VAL A 206 -41.36 1.24 -4.75
N VAL A 207 -41.35 0.14 -5.51
CA VAL A 207 -40.16 -0.66 -5.78
C VAL A 207 -39.13 0.15 -6.56
N TRP A 208 -39.57 0.93 -7.55
CA TRP A 208 -38.68 1.77 -8.36
C TRP A 208 -37.97 2.85 -7.52
N LEU A 209 -38.71 3.55 -6.65
CA LEU A 209 -38.13 4.54 -5.74
C LEU A 209 -37.20 3.89 -4.71
N TRP A 210 -37.61 2.75 -4.14
CA TRP A 210 -36.81 2.05 -3.15
C TRP A 210 -35.50 1.53 -3.77
N ALA A 211 -35.54 0.99 -4.99
CA ALA A 211 -34.36 0.56 -5.73
C ALA A 211 -33.38 1.72 -6.02
N LEU A 212 -33.91 2.89 -6.38
CA LEU A 212 -33.09 4.08 -6.63
C LEU A 212 -32.34 4.52 -5.36
N ILE A 213 -33.06 4.67 -4.25
CA ILE A 213 -32.49 5.11 -2.98
C ILE A 213 -31.46 4.08 -2.47
N ASP A 214 -31.79 2.78 -2.51
CA ASP A 214 -30.88 1.73 -2.05
C ASP A 214 -29.61 1.65 -2.90
N SER A 215 -29.70 1.88 -4.21
CA SER A 215 -28.53 1.89 -5.10
C SER A 215 -27.58 3.04 -4.79
N ILE A 216 -28.11 4.25 -4.57
CA ILE A 216 -27.31 5.43 -4.19
C ILE A 216 -26.60 5.17 -2.86
N LYS A 217 -27.37 4.78 -1.83
CA LYS A 217 -26.84 4.49 -0.51
C LYS A 217 -25.79 3.38 -0.53
N SER A 218 -26.04 2.31 -1.29
CA SER A 218 -25.08 1.21 -1.42
C SER A 218 -23.79 1.66 -2.14
N THR A 219 -23.89 2.56 -3.13
CA THR A 219 -22.71 3.09 -3.83
C THR A 219 -21.86 3.97 -2.92
N GLU A 220 -22.50 4.85 -2.14
CA GLU A 220 -21.81 5.69 -1.15
C GLU A 220 -21.12 4.87 -0.07
N ALA A 221 -21.78 3.83 0.44
CA ALA A 221 -21.21 2.93 1.43
C ALA A 221 -19.95 2.22 0.88
N ILE A 222 -20.00 1.70 -0.35
CA ILE A 222 -18.84 1.08 -1.00
C ILE A 222 -17.70 2.09 -1.20
N ASN A 223 -18.01 3.31 -1.64
CA ASN A 223 -17.00 4.36 -1.82
C ASN A 223 -16.33 4.77 -0.49
N LYS A 224 -17.04 4.65 0.64
CA LYS A 224 -16.49 4.85 1.99
C LYS A 224 -15.70 3.64 2.51
N GLY A 225 -15.64 2.54 1.76
CA GLY A 225 -15.02 1.29 2.19
C GLY A 225 -15.85 0.48 3.18
N GLU A 226 -17.14 0.79 3.33
CA GLU A 226 -18.06 0.03 4.18
C GLU A 226 -18.45 -1.28 3.50
N PHE A 227 -18.58 -2.35 4.29
CA PHE A 227 -19.08 -3.63 3.79
C PHE A 227 -20.60 -3.57 3.60
N VAL A 228 -21.06 -3.73 2.35
CA VAL A 228 -22.49 -3.82 2.02
C VAL A 228 -22.83 -5.29 1.73
N GLU A 229 -23.78 -5.86 2.48
CA GLU A 229 -24.22 -7.23 2.22
C GLU A 229 -25.00 -7.30 0.89
N ASP A 230 -24.58 -8.21 0.00
CA ASP A 230 -25.27 -8.51 -1.26
C ASP A 230 -26.44 -9.48 -1.04
N LYS A 231 -27.38 -9.10 -0.17
CA LYS A 231 -28.65 -9.82 0.00
C LYS A 231 -29.75 -8.81 0.25
N LEU A 232 -30.89 -9.03 -0.38
CA LEU A 232 -32.11 -8.27 -0.11
C LEU A 232 -32.91 -8.90 1.04
N PHE A 233 -32.74 -10.22 1.24
CA PHE A 233 -33.37 -11.10 2.22
C PHE A 233 -32.46 -12.28 2.56
#